data_AF-A0A1Q3TJR7-F1
#
_entry.id   AF-A0A1Q3TJR7-F1
#
_cell.length_a   1.000
_cell.length_b   1.000
_cell.length_c   1.000
_cell.angle_alpha   90.00
_cell.angle_beta   90.00
_cell.angle_gamma   90.00
#
_symmetry.space_group_name_H-M   'P 1'
#
loop_
_entity.id
_entity.type
_entity.pdbx_description
1 polymer ?
#
loop_
_entity_poly.entity_id
_entity_poly.type
_entity_poly.pdbx_seq_one_letter_code
_entity_poly.pdbx_strand_id
1 'polypeptide(L)'
;MTTVVVAAVGAGLVLAGILQGLFGALQGSFWLKAAACAVTIAAIAATVTGFAGLLGPAGVGLGAAFTMLFANPLSAAALPVEFLLQPWGAIGQLLPPGAAATLLRSLSHFLDAATAGQWTVLLLWAAAGLALTLVDLPARRLRAGQTAAEHPLTV
;
A
#
# COMPACT_ATOMS: atom_id res chain seq x y z
N MET A 1 7.83 -7.88 7.75
CA MET A 1 6.70 -8.50 7.01
C MET A 1 5.45 -8.62 7.88
N THR A 2 5.50 -9.33 9.02
CA THR A 2 4.33 -9.55 9.90
C THR A 2 3.65 -8.25 10.33
N THR A 3 4.42 -7.24 10.76
CA THR A 3 3.87 -5.93 11.14
C THR A 3 3.12 -5.25 10.00
N VAL A 4 3.63 -5.33 8.77
CA VAL A 4 2.98 -4.74 7.58
C VAL A 4 1.64 -5.42 7.33
N VAL A 5 1.60 -6.76 7.38
CA VAL A 5 0.36 -7.52 7.15
C VAL A 5 -0.67 -7.25 8.24
N VAL A 6 -0.29 -7.33 9.51
CA VAL A 6 -1.20 -7.11 10.64
C VAL A 6 -1.73 -5.68 10.65
N ALA A 7 -0.84 -4.69 10.47
CA ALA A 7 -1.24 -3.28 10.40
C ALA A 7 -2.16 -3.02 9.20
N ALA A 8 -1.88 -3.62 8.04
CA ALA A 8 -2.70 -3.44 6.85
C ALA A 8 -4.10 -4.03 7.01
N VAL A 9 -4.23 -5.22 7.63
CA VAL A 9 -5.54 -5.81 7.92
C VAL A 9 -6.33 -4.95 8.90
N GLY A 10 -5.72 -4.55 10.01
CA GLY A 10 -6.37 -3.71 11.02
C GLY A 10 -6.78 -2.35 10.45
N ALA A 11 -5.87 -1.66 9.78
CA ALA A 11 -6.14 -0.37 9.15
C ALA A 11 -7.15 -0.49 8.01
N GLY A 12 -7.16 -1.60 7.25
CA GLY A 12 -8.13 -1.87 6.20
C GLY A 12 -9.56 -2.04 6.74
N LEU A 13 -9.71 -2.77 7.84
CA LEU A 13 -10.99 -2.90 8.54
C LEU A 13 -11.49 -1.56 9.08
N VAL A 14 -10.60 -0.79 9.73
CA VAL A 14 -10.93 0.54 10.26
C VAL A 14 -11.32 1.49 9.14
N LEU A 15 -10.52 1.55 8.06
CA LEU A 15 -10.79 2.44 6.93
C LEU A 15 -12.10 2.09 6.24
N ALA A 16 -12.36 0.81 5.95
CA ALA A 16 -13.63 0.38 5.39
C ALA A 16 -14.80 0.68 6.34
N GLY A 17 -14.61 0.50 7.66
CA GLY A 17 -15.60 0.84 8.68
C GLY A 17 -15.96 2.32 8.69
N ILE A 18 -14.96 3.19 8.59
CA ILE A 18 -15.17 4.64 8.49
C ILE A 18 -15.86 5.00 7.17
N LEU A 19 -15.34 4.54 6.03
CA LEU A 19 -15.87 4.92 4.72
C LEU A 19 -17.27 4.38 4.47
N GLN A 20 -17.57 3.14 4.90
CA GLN A 20 -18.89 2.54 4.74
C GLN A 20 -19.86 2.94 5.85
N GLY A 21 -19.43 2.91 7.11
CA GLY A 21 -20.30 3.10 8.27
C GLY A 21 -20.56 4.56 8.63
N LEU A 22 -19.53 5.41 8.61
CA LEU A 22 -19.67 6.83 8.97
C LEU A 22 -20.06 7.68 7.76
N PHE A 23 -19.39 7.49 6.63
CA PHE A 23 -19.57 8.33 5.44
C PHE A 23 -20.57 7.77 4.42
N GLY A 24 -20.94 6.50 4.50
CA GLY A 24 -21.82 5.86 3.49
C GLY A 24 -21.22 5.84 2.07
N ALA A 25 -19.91 6.02 1.93
CA ALA A 25 -19.23 6.18 0.65
C ALA A 25 -19.07 4.85 -0.11
N LEU A 26 -19.07 3.71 0.60
CA LEU A 26 -18.91 2.38 0.01
C LEU A 26 -20.19 1.55 0.13
N GLN A 27 -20.61 0.89 -0.95
CA GLN A 27 -21.91 0.20 -1.04
C GLN A 27 -21.75 -1.31 -1.24
N GLY A 28 -22.61 -2.15 -0.64
CA GLY A 28 -22.55 -3.62 -0.75
C GLY A 28 -21.74 -4.36 0.35
N SER A 29 -21.05 -5.44 0.01
CA SER A 29 -20.31 -6.31 0.96
C SER A 29 -19.19 -5.58 1.70
N PHE A 30 -19.28 -5.48 3.04
CA PHE A 30 -18.25 -4.84 3.89
C PHE A 30 -16.90 -5.54 3.80
N TRP A 31 -16.88 -6.87 3.95
CA TRP A 31 -15.66 -7.67 3.96
C TRP A 31 -14.85 -7.54 2.68
N LEU A 32 -15.54 -7.41 1.53
CA LEU A 32 -14.87 -7.23 0.25
C LEU A 32 -14.13 -5.88 0.15
N LYS A 33 -14.72 -4.78 0.64
CA LYS A 33 -13.98 -3.49 0.66
C LYS A 33 -12.95 -3.43 1.75
N ALA A 34 -13.20 -4.05 2.90
CA ALA A 34 -12.18 -4.20 3.93
C ALA A 34 -10.94 -4.91 3.37
N ALA A 35 -11.13 -5.97 2.57
CA ALA A 35 -10.04 -6.65 1.87
C ALA A 35 -9.36 -5.73 0.84
N ALA A 36 -10.12 -4.95 0.06
CA ALA A 36 -9.56 -4.00 -0.91
C ALA A 36 -8.76 -2.87 -0.22
N CYS A 37 -9.26 -2.33 0.89
CA CYS A 37 -8.56 -1.36 1.72
C CYS A 37 -7.30 -1.98 2.32
N ALA A 38 -7.38 -3.21 2.85
CA ALA A 38 -6.25 -3.89 3.46
C ALA A 38 -5.13 -4.16 2.44
N VAL A 39 -5.44 -4.69 1.25
CA VAL A 39 -4.43 -4.94 0.22
C VAL A 39 -3.81 -3.63 -0.30
N THR A 40 -4.61 -2.56 -0.37
CA THR A 40 -4.11 -1.22 -0.75
C THR A 40 -3.09 -0.71 0.27
N ILE A 41 -3.44 -0.79 1.56
CA ILE A 41 -2.54 -0.37 2.64
C ILE A 41 -1.29 -1.24 2.67
N ALA A 42 -1.44 -2.55 2.46
CA ALA A 42 -0.32 -3.48 2.36
C ALA A 42 0.61 -3.10 1.19
N ALA A 43 0.06 -2.79 0.01
CA ALA A 43 0.84 -2.39 -1.16
C ALA A 43 1.67 -1.13 -0.89
N ILE A 44 1.06 -0.09 -0.32
CA ILE A 44 1.74 1.17 -0.02
C ILE A 44 2.78 0.97 1.09
N ALA A 45 2.40 0.35 2.21
CA ALA A 45 3.31 0.13 3.34
C ALA A 45 4.47 -0.79 2.98
N ALA A 46 4.23 -1.84 2.19
CA ALA A 46 5.27 -2.73 1.67
C ALA A 46 6.25 -1.98 0.76
N THR A 47 5.77 -1.07 -0.08
CA THR A 47 6.62 -0.27 -0.96
C THR A 47 7.55 0.64 -0.16
N VAL A 48 7.00 1.39 0.80
CA VAL A 48 7.80 2.30 1.65
C VAL A 48 8.81 1.52 2.50
N THR A 49 8.38 0.41 3.11
CA THR A 49 9.28 -0.44 3.89
C THR A 49 10.33 -1.14 3.02
N GLY A 50 9.99 -1.51 1.78
CA GLY A 50 10.90 -2.07 0.80
C GLY A 50 12.01 -1.08 0.42
N PHE A 51 11.67 0.18 0.14
CA PHE A 51 12.67 1.22 -0.06
C PHE A 51 13.52 1.48 1.18
N ALA A 52 12.94 1.41 2.37
CA ALA A 52 13.69 1.49 3.62
C ALA A 52 14.66 0.31 3.82
N GLY A 53 14.35 -0.86 3.26
CA GLY A 53 15.27 -1.98 3.19
C GLY A 53 16.44 -1.68 2.25
N LEU A 54 16.17 -1.17 1.04
CA LEU A 54 17.21 -0.92 0.05
C LEU A 54 18.12 0.27 0.39
N LEU A 55 17.57 1.34 0.96
CA LEU A 55 18.24 2.64 1.10
C LEU A 55 18.39 3.08 2.57
N GLY A 56 18.03 2.21 3.53
CA GLY A 56 18.02 2.55 4.95
C GLY A 56 16.98 3.62 5.31
N PRO A 57 17.19 4.44 6.37
CA PRO A 57 16.23 5.44 6.83
C PRO A 57 15.79 6.44 5.74
N ALA A 58 16.69 6.82 4.83
CA ALA A 58 16.37 7.71 3.71
C ALA A 58 15.32 7.12 2.77
N GLY A 59 15.25 5.79 2.66
CA GLY A 59 14.27 5.08 1.83
C GLY A 59 12.82 5.30 2.29
N VAL A 60 12.59 5.54 3.59
CA VAL A 60 11.24 5.89 4.10
C VAL A 60 10.80 7.23 3.52
N GLY A 61 11.68 8.23 3.57
CA GLY A 61 11.41 9.57 3.02
C GLY A 61 11.15 9.53 1.51
N LEU A 62 11.97 8.77 0.78
CA LEU A 62 11.79 8.58 -0.66
C LEU A 62 10.49 7.87 -1.00
N GLY A 63 10.12 6.81 -0.26
CA GLY A 63 8.86 6.11 -0.48
C GLY A 63 7.63 6.97 -0.17
N ALA A 64 7.69 7.76 0.89
CA ALA A 64 6.63 8.71 1.23
C ALA A 64 6.51 9.79 0.16
N ALA A 65 7.64 10.38 -0.26
CA ALA A 65 7.68 11.39 -1.32
C ALA A 65 7.16 10.85 -2.64
N PHE A 66 7.57 9.64 -3.04
CA PHE A 66 7.05 8.97 -4.25
C PHE A 66 5.54 8.81 -4.19
N THR A 67 5.02 8.30 -3.07
CA THR A 67 3.58 8.05 -2.91
C THR A 67 2.79 9.36 -2.94
N MET A 68 3.29 10.40 -2.27
CA MET A 68 2.60 11.67 -2.14
C MET A 68 2.69 12.53 -3.41
N LEU A 69 3.88 12.66 -4.01
CA LEU A 69 4.11 13.57 -5.14
C LEU A 69 3.74 12.95 -6.48
N PHE A 70 3.83 11.63 -6.63
CA PHE A 70 3.58 10.97 -7.93
C PHE A 70 2.37 10.06 -7.87
N ALA A 71 2.34 9.10 -6.94
CA ALA A 71 1.28 8.10 -6.95
C ALA A 71 -0.11 8.69 -6.65
N ASN A 72 -0.18 9.67 -5.74
CA ASN A 72 -1.45 10.31 -5.38
C ASN A 72 -2.01 11.22 -6.50
N PRO A 73 -1.26 12.16 -7.11
CA PRO A 73 -1.78 12.98 -8.20
C PRO A 73 -2.16 12.18 -9.45
N LEU A 74 -1.39 11.13 -9.76
CA LEU A 74 -1.65 10.26 -10.91
C LEU A 74 -2.79 9.26 -10.67
N SER A 75 -3.27 9.10 -9.43
CA SER A 75 -4.25 8.08 -9.07
C SER A 75 -5.62 8.24 -9.77
N ALA A 76 -5.97 9.45 -10.21
CA ALA A 76 -7.32 9.78 -10.66
C ALA A 76 -8.41 9.46 -9.59
N ALA A 77 -8.07 9.66 -8.31
CA ALA A 77 -9.03 9.49 -7.21
C ALA A 77 -10.10 10.59 -7.19
N ALA A 78 -9.70 11.85 -7.39
CA ALA A 78 -10.58 13.02 -7.32
C ALA A 78 -11.14 13.47 -8.69
N LEU A 79 -10.45 13.15 -9.77
CA LEU A 79 -10.82 13.52 -11.15
C LEU A 79 -10.84 12.27 -12.02
N PRO A 80 -11.65 12.25 -13.10
CA PRO A 80 -11.62 11.16 -14.07
C PRO A 80 -10.23 10.97 -14.68
N VAL A 81 -9.88 9.74 -15.03
CA VAL A 81 -8.55 9.41 -15.58
C VAL A 81 -8.32 10.08 -16.94
N GLU A 82 -9.40 10.35 -17.67
CA GLU A 82 -9.41 11.01 -18.97
C GLU A 82 -8.95 12.48 -18.90
N PHE A 83 -8.91 13.07 -17.70
CA PHE A 83 -8.42 14.43 -17.49
C PHE A 83 -6.90 14.48 -17.32
N LEU A 84 -6.24 13.32 -17.19
CA LEU A 84 -4.81 13.21 -17.17
C LEU A 84 -4.29 13.08 -18.61
N LEU A 85 -3.31 13.92 -18.97
CA LEU A 85 -2.62 13.82 -20.25
C LEU A 85 -2.04 12.41 -20.43
N GLN A 86 -2.14 11.85 -21.63
CA GLN A 86 -1.45 10.60 -21.91
C GLN A 86 0.08 10.82 -21.80
N PRO A 87 0.85 9.86 -21.24
CA PRO A 87 0.44 8.52 -20.78
C PRO A 87 0.10 8.45 -19.27
N TRP A 88 0.04 9.58 -18.58
CA TRP A 88 0.02 9.68 -17.12
C TRP A 88 -1.16 8.98 -16.46
N GLY A 89 -2.33 9.01 -17.09
CA GLY A 89 -3.50 8.28 -16.61
C GLY A 89 -3.24 6.78 -16.52
N ALA A 90 -2.68 6.16 -17.56
CA ALA A 90 -2.38 4.73 -17.58
C ALA A 90 -1.30 4.37 -16.54
N ILE A 91 -0.24 5.18 -16.42
CA ILE A 91 0.81 4.98 -15.42
C ILE A 91 0.21 5.02 -14.00
N GLY A 92 -0.63 6.01 -13.73
CA GLY A 92 -1.28 6.17 -12.42
C GLY A 92 -2.15 4.98 -12.02
N GLN A 93 -2.85 4.35 -12.97
CA GLN A 93 -3.63 3.14 -12.71
C GLN A 93 -2.79 1.91 -12.39
N LEU A 94 -1.52 1.89 -12.79
CA LEU A 94 -0.56 0.86 -12.39
C LEU A 94 0.08 1.13 -11.02
N LEU A 95 -0.17 2.28 -10.40
CA LEU A 95 0.29 2.61 -9.06
C LEU A 95 -0.75 2.21 -8.01
N PRO A 96 -0.35 1.89 -6.76
CA PRO A 96 -1.29 1.41 -5.75
C PRO A 96 -2.49 2.33 -5.49
N PRO A 97 -2.33 3.66 -5.35
CA PRO A 97 -3.48 4.54 -5.12
C PRO A 97 -4.46 4.58 -6.30
N GLY A 98 -3.98 4.52 -7.54
CA GLY A 98 -4.85 4.55 -8.73
C GLY A 98 -5.63 3.25 -8.88
N ALA A 99 -4.96 2.11 -8.78
CA ALA A 99 -5.61 0.81 -8.78
C ALA A 99 -6.67 0.70 -7.66
N ALA A 100 -6.36 1.20 -6.46
CA ALA A 100 -7.28 1.21 -5.33
C ALA A 100 -8.51 2.08 -5.56
N ALA A 101 -8.33 3.30 -6.09
CA ALA A 101 -9.43 4.21 -6.40
C ALA A 101 -10.41 3.57 -7.40
N THR A 102 -9.87 2.99 -8.47
CA THR A 102 -10.68 2.29 -9.49
C THR A 102 -11.34 1.03 -8.93
N LEU A 103 -10.63 0.25 -8.10
CA LEU A 103 -11.17 -0.95 -7.47
C LEU A 103 -12.36 -0.63 -6.54
N LEU A 104 -12.18 0.30 -5.60
CA LEU A 104 -13.23 0.65 -4.62
C LEU A 104 -14.46 1.27 -5.30
N ARG A 105 -14.26 2.08 -6.33
CA ARG A 105 -15.34 2.63 -7.15
C ARG A 105 -16.11 1.53 -7.88
N SER A 106 -15.40 0.59 -8.51
CA SER A 106 -16.00 -0.53 -9.24
C SER A 106 -16.78 -1.45 -8.29
N LEU A 107 -16.18 -1.85 -7.17
CA LEU A 107 -16.83 -2.71 -6.17
C LEU A 107 -18.07 -2.08 -5.53
N SER A 108 -18.12 -0.75 -5.43
CA SER A 108 -19.24 -0.04 -4.80
C SER A 108 -20.35 0.31 -5.78
N HIS A 109 -20.01 0.65 -7.03
CA HIS A 109 -20.96 1.26 -7.97
C HIS A 109 -21.15 0.48 -9.28
N PHE A 110 -20.24 -0.43 -9.62
CA PHE A 110 -20.23 -1.17 -10.88
C PHE A 110 -19.98 -2.66 -10.62
N LEU A 111 -20.99 -3.36 -10.10
CA LEU A 111 -20.88 -4.77 -9.67
C LEU A 111 -20.44 -5.72 -10.79
N ASP A 112 -20.80 -5.42 -12.04
CA ASP A 112 -20.44 -6.22 -13.22
C ASP A 112 -19.07 -5.86 -13.82
N ALA A 113 -18.37 -4.85 -13.29
CA ALA A 113 -17.08 -4.44 -13.80
C ALA A 113 -15.98 -5.45 -13.46
N ALA A 114 -15.10 -5.72 -14.42
CA ALA A 114 -13.92 -6.56 -14.20
C ALA A 114 -12.94 -5.85 -13.23
N THR A 115 -12.72 -6.47 -12.06
CA THR A 115 -11.83 -5.92 -11.01
C THR A 115 -10.50 -6.66 -10.86
N ALA A 116 -10.31 -7.75 -11.61
CA ALA A 116 -9.14 -8.62 -11.48
C ALA A 116 -7.82 -7.87 -11.69
N GLY A 117 -7.76 -6.96 -12.67
CA GLY A 117 -6.55 -6.19 -12.96
C GLY A 117 -6.09 -5.33 -11.78
N GLN A 118 -7.01 -4.65 -11.11
CA GLN A 118 -6.69 -3.79 -9.96
C GLN A 118 -6.22 -4.63 -8.76
N TRP A 119 -6.87 -5.77 -8.50
CA TRP A 119 -6.39 -6.72 -7.49
C TRP A 119 -4.97 -7.20 -7.79
N THR A 120 -4.70 -7.58 -9.05
CA THR A 120 -3.37 -8.03 -9.47
C THR A 120 -2.32 -6.94 -9.26
N VAL A 121 -2.59 -5.68 -9.65
CA VAL A 121 -1.67 -4.57 -9.43
C VAL A 121 -1.35 -4.39 -7.95
N LEU A 122 -2.37 -4.35 -7.09
CA LEU A 122 -2.18 -4.18 -5.64
C LEU A 122 -1.39 -5.33 -5.02
N LEU A 123 -1.70 -6.57 -5.40
CA LEU A 123 -0.98 -7.75 -4.93
C LEU A 123 0.47 -7.77 -5.42
N LEU A 124 0.74 -7.38 -6.67
CA LEU A 124 2.09 -7.28 -7.20
C LEU A 124 2.93 -6.24 -6.46
N TRP A 125 2.37 -5.06 -6.18
CA TRP A 125 3.07 -4.05 -5.38
C TRP A 125 3.33 -4.49 -3.94
N ALA A 126 2.33 -5.12 -3.30
CA ALA A 126 2.50 -5.69 -1.96
C ALA A 126 3.59 -6.75 -1.94
N ALA A 127 3.57 -7.69 -2.91
CA ALA A 127 4.57 -8.75 -3.03
C ALA A 127 5.97 -8.19 -3.32
N ALA A 128 6.10 -7.25 -4.26
CA ALA A 128 7.37 -6.62 -4.62
C ALA A 128 7.97 -5.85 -3.44
N GLY A 129 7.17 -5.02 -2.76
CA GLY A 129 7.63 -4.28 -1.59
C GLY A 129 8.08 -5.21 -0.46
N LEU A 130 7.30 -6.26 -0.18
CA LEU A 130 7.65 -7.27 0.82
C LEU A 130 8.93 -8.03 0.43
N ALA A 131 9.11 -8.37 -0.85
CA ALA A 131 10.34 -9.00 -1.34
C ALA A 131 11.55 -8.08 -1.15
N LEU A 132 11.42 -6.78 -1.42
CA LEU A 132 12.49 -5.81 -1.19
C LEU A 132 12.87 -5.70 0.29
N THR A 133 11.91 -5.82 1.22
CA THR A 133 12.24 -5.83 2.67
C THR A 133 13.13 -6.99 3.09
N LEU A 134 13.13 -8.09 2.33
CA LEU A 134 13.95 -9.26 2.63
C LEU A 134 15.43 -9.06 2.28
N VAL A 135 15.75 -8.16 1.35
CA VAL A 135 17.13 -7.89 0.91
C VAL A 135 18.01 -7.40 2.07
N ASP A 136 17.46 -6.60 2.98
CA ASP A 136 18.17 -6.00 4.11
C ASP A 136 18.07 -6.81 5.41
N LEU A 137 17.32 -7.92 5.39
CA LEU A 137 17.13 -8.78 6.57
C LEU A 137 18.45 -9.32 7.16
N PRO A 138 19.45 -9.73 6.36
CA PRO A 138 20.73 -10.20 6.90
C PRO A 138 21.50 -9.09 7.62
N ALA A 139 21.58 -7.89 7.03
CA ALA A 139 22.29 -6.75 7.61
C ALA A 139 21.63 -6.26 8.91
N ARG A 140 20.29 -6.28 8.99
CA ARG A 140 19.54 -5.96 10.21
C ARG A 140 19.79 -6.97 11.33
N ARG A 141 19.87 -8.26 11.02
CA ARG A 141 20.17 -9.32 12.01
C ARG A 141 21.57 -9.17 12.59
N LEU A 142 22.55 -8.81 11.77
CA LEU A 142 23.92 -8.55 12.23
C LEU A 142 23.98 -7.36 13.19
N ARG A 143 23.33 -6.23 12.84
CA ARG A 143 23.28 -5.05 13.71
C ARG A 143 22.57 -5.34 15.04
N ALA A 144 21.44 -6.05 15.02
CA ALA A 144 20.73 -6.44 16.23
C ALA A 144 21.58 -7.35 17.15
N GLY A 145 22.36 -8.26 16.57
CA GLY A 145 23.31 -9.10 17.32
C GLY A 145 24.46 -8.31 17.93
N GLN A 146 24.97 -7.28 17.23
CA GLN A 146 26.02 -6.38 17.74
C GLN A 146 25.51 -5.50 18.89
N THR A 147 24.30 -4.92 18.76
CA THR A 147 23.71 -4.10 19.84
C THR A 147 23.45 -4.93 21.11
N ALA A 148 23.04 -6.20 20.96
CA ALA A 148 22.89 -7.11 22.10
C ALA A 148 24.24 -7.51 22.73
N ALA A 149 25.32 -7.56 21.93
CA ALA A 149 26.68 -7.85 22.38
C ALA A 149 27.40 -6.63 22.99
N GLU A 150 26.99 -5.40 22.66
CA GLU A 150 27.50 -4.15 23.26
C GLU A 150 26.81 -3.79 24.58
N HIS A 151 25.63 -4.36 24.86
CA HIS A 151 24.90 -4.16 26.10
C HIS A 151 24.77 -5.41 27.01
N PRO A 152 25.82 -6.23 27.27
CA PRO A 152 25.61 -7.46 28.05
C PRO A 152 25.65 -7.28 29.57
N LEU A 153 26.28 -6.24 30.16
CA LEU A 153 26.57 -6.23 31.62
C LEU A 153 26.65 -4.83 32.27
N THR A 154 25.63 -3.98 32.14
CA THR A 154 25.44 -2.84 33.06
C THR A 154 24.11 -2.98 33.79
N VAL A 155 24.07 -3.92 34.75
CA VAL A 155 23.07 -4.00 35.83
C VAL A 155 23.83 -4.08 37.14
#